data_AF-A0A1V6DVS5-F1
#
_entry.id   AF-A0A1V6DVS5-F1
#
_cell.length_a   1.000
_cell.length_b   1.000
_cell.length_c   1.000
_cell.angle_alpha   90.00
_cell.angle_beta   90.00
_cell.angle_gamma   90.00
#
_symmetry.space_group_name_H-M   'P 1'
#
loop_
_entity.id
_entity.type
_entity.pdbx_description
1 polymer ?
#
loop_
_entity_poly.entity_id
_entity_poly.type
_entity_poly.pdbx_seq_one_letter_code
_entity_poly.pdbx_strand_id
1 'polypeptide(L)'
;MLDKKNKEKIIKKFRVHNTDTGSPQVQIAILTEEIKQLTEHLKQHKHDYSSRRGLLKKVGERRKLLKYLQKENAEQFKELADKLKLKIAQKLQAEEEEEKLKEKKYNIASEEDEEENMKINPDTEEDGE
;
A
#
# COMPACT_ATOMS: atom_id res chain seq x y z
N MET A 1 14.16 11.61 20.51
CA MET A 1 12.73 11.47 20.87
C MET A 1 11.96 12.51 20.07
N LEU A 2 10.73 12.22 19.64
CA LEU A 2 9.97 13.15 18.80
C LEU A 2 9.60 14.40 19.60
N ASP A 3 9.93 15.59 19.08
CA ASP A 3 9.55 16.84 19.71
C ASP A 3 8.02 16.97 19.81
N LYS A 4 7.52 17.58 20.89
CA LYS A 4 6.10 17.69 21.20
C LYS A 4 5.33 18.38 20.07
N LYS A 5 5.92 19.43 19.48
CA LYS A 5 5.36 20.16 18.33
C LYS A 5 5.21 19.26 17.10
N ASN A 6 6.20 18.42 16.83
CA ASN A 6 6.14 17.50 15.69
C ASN A 6 5.13 16.38 15.92
N LYS A 7 5.04 15.87 17.16
CA LYS A 7 4.03 14.90 17.55
C LYS A 7 2.61 15.44 17.35
N GLU A 8 2.34 16.67 17.81
CA GLU A 8 1.04 17.32 17.65
C GLU A 8 0.67 17.54 16.18
N LYS A 9 1.63 17.93 15.33
CA LYS A 9 1.40 18.05 13.88
C LYS A 9 0.98 16.73 13.24
N ILE A 10 1.64 15.63 13.63
CA ILE A 10 1.31 14.29 13.12
C ILE A 10 -0.09 13.89 13.60
N ILE A 11 -0.38 14.05 14.89
CA ILE A 11 -1.71 13.73 15.45
C ILE A 11 -2.79 14.50 14.68
N LYS A 12 -2.64 15.82 14.49
CA LYS A 12 -3.61 16.65 13.76
C LYS A 12 -3.83 16.19 12.32
N LYS A 13 -2.80 15.63 11.66
CA LYS A 13 -2.86 15.17 10.27
C LYS A 13 -3.53 13.80 10.11
N PHE A 14 -3.39 12.92 11.09
CA PHE A 14 -3.82 11.52 10.99
C PHE A 14 -4.96 11.12 11.92
N ARG A 15 -5.46 12.06 12.75
CA ARG A 15 -6.63 11.86 13.61
C ARG A 15 -7.89 11.57 12.79
N VAL A 16 -8.72 10.65 13.26
CA VAL A 16 -10.02 10.31 12.65
C VAL A 16 -11.09 11.32 13.09
N HIS A 17 -11.04 11.76 14.35
CA HIS A 17 -11.91 12.80 14.90
C HIS A 17 -11.11 13.81 15.71
N ASN A 18 -11.74 14.92 16.12
CA ASN A 18 -11.03 16.05 16.70
C ASN A 18 -10.24 15.74 18.00
N THR A 19 -10.74 14.80 18.79
CA THR A 19 -10.18 14.35 20.08
C THR A 19 -9.38 13.05 19.99
N ASP A 20 -9.17 12.52 18.77
CA ASP A 20 -8.48 11.25 18.58
C ASP A 20 -6.97 11.41 18.78
N THR A 21 -6.46 10.74 19.81
CA THR A 21 -5.03 10.66 20.12
C THR A 21 -4.50 9.22 20.08
N GLY A 22 -5.40 8.24 19.92
CA GLY A 22 -5.13 6.85 20.25
C GLY A 22 -5.46 5.88 19.12
N SER A 23 -6.06 6.33 18.02
CA SER A 23 -6.39 5.46 16.90
C SER A 23 -5.15 4.78 16.30
N PRO A 24 -5.31 3.58 15.71
CA PRO A 24 -4.23 2.90 15.01
C PRO A 24 -3.54 3.80 13.98
N GLN A 25 -4.29 4.65 13.27
CA GLN A 25 -3.80 5.58 12.25
C GLN A 25 -2.79 6.57 12.85
N VAL A 26 -3.15 7.21 13.95
CA VAL A 26 -2.28 8.17 14.65
C VAL A 26 -1.04 7.47 15.20
N GLN A 27 -1.19 6.31 15.84
CA GLN A 27 -0.08 5.56 16.39
C GLN A 27 0.92 5.10 15.31
N ILE A 28 0.44 4.56 14.19
CA ILE A 28 1.26 4.12 13.06
C ILE A 28 2.02 5.31 12.46
N ALA A 29 1.39 6.48 12.34
CA ALA A 29 2.03 7.68 11.83
C ALA A 29 3.16 8.18 12.74
N ILE A 30 2.94 8.20 14.07
CA ILE A 30 3.96 8.55 15.06
C ILE A 30 5.13 7.57 15.00
N LEU A 31 4.85 6.27 15.06
CA LEU A 31 5.89 5.23 15.00
C LEU A 31 6.71 5.34 13.70
N THR A 32 6.07 5.68 12.58
CA THR A 32 6.75 5.86 11.30
C THR A 32 7.76 6.99 11.33
N GLU A 33 7.41 8.15 11.88
CA GLU A 33 8.34 9.27 12.01
C GLU A 33 9.47 8.95 13.01
N GLU A 34 9.17 8.30 14.13
CA GLU A 34 10.17 7.89 15.10
C GLU A 34 11.16 6.87 14.52
N ILE A 35 10.67 5.89 13.75
CA ILE A 35 11.49 4.92 13.03
C ILE A 35 12.40 5.65 12.04
N LYS A 36 11.89 6.65 11.32
CA LYS A 36 12.69 7.43 10.36
C LYS A 36 13.83 8.17 11.05
N GLN A 37 13.55 8.88 12.14
CA GLN A 37 14.56 9.61 12.91
C GLN A 37 15.61 8.68 13.52
N LEU A 38 15.17 7.56 14.10
CA LEU A 38 16.06 6.58 14.71
C LEU A 38 16.92 5.86 13.67
N THR A 39 16.36 5.62 12.47
CA THR A 39 17.11 5.06 11.34
C THR A 39 18.24 5.99 10.92
N GLU A 40 17.99 7.30 10.84
CA GLU A 40 19.02 8.28 10.48
C GLU A 40 20.11 8.38 11.55
N HIS A 41 19.72 8.40 12.83
CA HIS A 41 20.66 8.37 13.95
C HIS A 41 21.60 7.14 13.89
N LEU A 42 21.05 5.96 13.63
CA LEU A 42 21.82 4.72 13.57
C LEU A 42 22.75 4.61 12.35
N LYS A 43 22.52 5.39 11.29
CA LYS A 43 23.48 5.48 10.17
C LYS A 43 24.80 6.11 10.62
N GLN A 44 24.72 7.11 11.49
CA GLN A 44 25.89 7.78 12.08
C GLN A 44 26.49 6.96 13.23
N HIS A 45 25.64 6.31 14.04
CA HIS A 45 26.05 5.54 15.22
C HIS A 45 25.90 4.03 15.02
N LYS A 46 26.78 3.44 14.20
CA LYS A 46 26.69 2.02 13.80
C LYS A 46 26.80 1.02 14.96
N HIS A 47 27.44 1.40 16.06
CA HIS A 47 27.65 0.54 17.23
C HIS A 47 26.62 0.73 18.35
N ASP A 48 25.60 1.58 18.16
CA ASP A 48 24.51 1.69 19.13
C ASP A 48 23.50 0.54 18.96
N TYR A 49 23.82 -0.59 19.58
CA TYR A 49 22.98 -1.79 19.56
C TYR A 49 21.71 -1.66 20.41
N SER A 50 21.75 -0.86 21.48
CA SER A 50 20.61 -0.62 22.36
C SER A 50 19.50 0.14 21.63
N SER A 51 19.86 1.20 20.91
CA SER A 51 18.92 1.95 20.06
C SER A 51 18.42 1.09 18.89
N ARG A 52 19.27 0.25 18.30
CA ARG A 52 18.84 -0.70 17.26
C ARG A 52 17.79 -1.69 17.78
N ARG A 53 17.93 -2.19 19.00
CA ARG A 53 16.92 -3.03 19.63
C ARG A 53 15.61 -2.27 19.82
N GLY A 54 15.68 -1.00 20.25
CA GLY A 54 14.52 -0.10 20.34
C GLY A 54 13.83 0.12 18.98
N LEU A 55 14.60 0.30 17.92
CA LEU A 55 14.10 0.42 16.54
C LEU A 55 13.31 -0.84 16.13
N LEU A 56 13.88 -2.03 16.36
CA LEU A 56 13.23 -3.29 16.01
C LEU A 56 11.90 -3.47 16.75
N LYS A 57 11.83 -3.07 18.03
CA LYS A 57 10.57 -3.08 18.79
C LYS A 57 9.51 -2.17 18.15
N LYS A 58 9.87 -0.93 17.81
CA LYS A 58 8.96 0.03 17.14
C LYS A 58 8.47 -0.48 15.78
N VAL A 59 9.36 -1.09 15.00
CA VAL A 59 9.01 -1.72 13.72
C VAL A 59 8.01 -2.85 13.91
N GLY A 60 8.24 -3.72 14.91
CA GLY A 60 7.34 -4.82 15.24
C GLY A 60 5.96 -4.34 15.69
N GLU A 61 5.91 -3.32 16.55
CA GLU A 61 4.67 -2.70 17.01
C GLU A 61 3.87 -2.10 15.85
N ARG A 62 4.52 -1.30 14.99
CA ARG A 62 3.89 -0.73 13.80
C ARG A 62 3.32 -1.81 12.89
N ARG A 63 4.04 -2.93 12.71
CA ARG A 63 3.58 -4.07 11.90
C ARG A 63 2.32 -4.71 12.47
N LYS A 64 2.23 -4.86 13.79
CA LYS A 64 1.03 -5.39 14.47
C LYS A 64 -0.17 -4.47 14.26
N LEU A 65 0.01 -3.16 14.45
CA LEU A 65 -1.04 -2.16 14.24
C LEU A 65 -1.52 -2.12 12.79
N LEU A 66 -0.61 -2.18 11.82
CA LEU A 66 -0.96 -2.25 10.41
C LEU A 66 -1.78 -3.51 10.09
N LYS A 67 -1.39 -4.68 10.61
CA LYS A 67 -2.16 -5.92 10.43
C LYS A 67 -3.53 -5.85 11.07
N TYR A 68 -3.65 -5.22 12.24
CA TYR A 68 -4.93 -4.97 12.89
C TYR A 68 -5.81 -4.07 12.03
N LEU A 69 -5.30 -2.91 11.59
CA LEU A 69 -6.04 -1.98 10.75
C LEU A 69 -6.48 -2.62 9.44
N GLN A 70 -5.63 -3.43 8.80
CA GLN A 70 -5.97 -4.16 7.57
C GLN A 70 -7.15 -5.13 7.78
N LYS A 71 -7.22 -5.79 8.94
CA LYS A 71 -8.29 -6.73 9.27
C LYS A 71 -9.62 -6.02 9.55
N GLU A 72 -9.57 -4.90 10.26
CA GLU A 72 -10.76 -4.14 10.65
C GLU A 72 -11.31 -3.28 9.50
N ASN A 73 -10.42 -2.60 8.75
CA ASN A 73 -10.80 -1.71 7.68
C ASN A 73 -9.69 -1.64 6.60
N ALA A 74 -9.89 -2.40 5.52
CA ALA A 74 -8.95 -2.48 4.41
C ALA A 74 -8.79 -1.14 3.67
N GLU A 75 -9.85 -0.33 3.54
CA GLU A 75 -9.80 0.98 2.86
C GLU A 75 -8.92 1.97 3.64
N GLN A 76 -9.14 2.09 4.94
CA GLN A 76 -8.34 2.95 5.81
C GLN A 76 -6.88 2.49 5.87
N PHE A 77 -6.65 1.18 5.83
CA PHE A 77 -5.30 0.63 5.72
C PHE A 77 -4.61 1.07 4.41
N LYS A 78 -5.28 0.94 3.26
CA LYS A 78 -4.74 1.37 1.96
C LYS A 78 -4.42 2.87 1.98
N GLU A 79 -5.38 3.71 2.36
CA GLU A 79 -5.16 5.16 2.45
C GLU A 79 -3.99 5.54 3.36
N LEU A 80 -3.89 4.92 4.54
CA LEU A 80 -2.83 5.21 5.49
C LEU A 80 -1.48 4.76 4.93
N ALA A 81 -1.43 3.58 4.32
CA ALA A 81 -0.21 3.03 3.74
C ALA A 81 0.30 3.89 2.57
N ASP A 82 -0.60 4.44 1.76
CA ASP A 82 -0.28 5.40 0.69
C ASP A 82 0.21 6.73 1.24
N LYS A 83 -0.52 7.32 2.21
CA LYS A 83 -0.14 8.58 2.87
C LYS A 83 1.23 8.49 3.54
N LEU A 84 1.58 7.32 4.08
CA LEU A 84 2.86 7.05 4.74
C LEU A 84 3.94 6.46 3.82
N LYS A 85 3.62 6.24 2.53
CA LYS A 85 4.51 5.64 1.51
C LYS A 85 5.17 4.34 2.00
N LEU A 86 4.38 3.47 2.63
CA LEU A 86 4.89 2.20 3.15
C LEU A 86 5.06 1.19 2.00
N LYS A 87 6.18 0.46 1.99
CA LYS A 87 6.49 -0.56 0.96
C LYS A 87 5.43 -1.66 0.78
N ILE A 88 4.54 -1.85 1.76
CA ILE A 88 3.45 -2.81 1.69
C ILE A 88 2.36 -2.33 0.72
N ALA A 89 2.08 -1.02 0.67
CA ALA A 89 1.16 -0.44 -0.30
C ALA A 89 1.66 -0.67 -1.73
N GLN A 90 2.96 -0.49 -1.96
CA GLN A 90 3.57 -0.69 -3.28
C GLN A 90 3.40 -2.11 -3.81
N LYS A 91 3.43 -3.12 -2.92
CA LYS A 91 3.19 -4.51 -3.33
C LYS A 91 1.73 -4.75 -3.70
N LEU A 92 0.80 -4.25 -2.89
CA LEU A 92 -0.63 -4.37 -3.18
C LEU A 92 -1.02 -3.64 -4.46
N GLN A 93 -0.48 -2.43 -4.68
CA GLN A 93 -0.67 -1.68 -5.91
C GLN A 93 -0.10 -2.44 -7.12
N ALA A 94 1.10 -3.01 -6.99
CA ALA A 94 1.69 -3.82 -8.06
C ALA A 94 0.87 -5.09 -8.35
N GLU A 95 0.34 -5.77 -7.34
CA GLU A 95 -0.53 -6.95 -7.48
C GLU A 95 -1.86 -6.57 -8.17
N GLU A 96 -2.50 -5.47 -7.75
CA GLU A 96 -3.73 -4.94 -8.39
C GLU A 96 -3.51 -4.48 -9.84
N GLU A 97 -2.36 -3.84 -10.13
CA GLU A 97 -1.98 -3.45 -11.50
C GLU A 97 -1.71 -4.67 -12.39
N GLU A 98 -1.06 -5.72 -11.85
CA GLU A 98 -0.79 -6.96 -12.56
C GLU A 98 -2.08 -7.72 -12.90
N GLU A 99 -3.06 -7.77 -11.98
CA GLU A 99 -4.38 -8.36 -12.24
C GLU A 99 -5.13 -7.60 -13.34
N LYS A 100 -5.17 -6.26 -13.28
CA LYS A 100 -5.78 -5.43 -14.34
C LYS A 100 -5.12 -5.64 -15.70
N LEU A 101 -3.79 -5.80 -15.73
CA LEU A 101 -3.07 -6.07 -16.96
C LEU A 101 -3.42 -7.45 -17.54
N LYS A 102 -3.60 -8.46 -16.68
CA LYS A 102 -4.03 -9.82 -17.08
C LYS A 102 -5.46 -9.82 -17.64
N GLU A 103 -6.39 -9.15 -16.97
CA GLU A 103 -7.78 -9.00 -17.45
C GLU A 103 -7.83 -8.27 -18.79
N LYS A 104 -7.10 -7.15 -18.91
CA LYS A 104 -7.05 -6.40 -20.17
C LYS A 104 -6.45 -7.23 -21.30
N LYS A 105 -5.41 -8.02 -21.03
CA LYS A 105 -4.81 -8.93 -22.01
C LYS A 105 -5.77 -10.04 -22.43
N TYR A 106 -6.57 -10.58 -21.51
CA TYR A 106 -7.59 -11.58 -21.81
C TYR A 106 -8.69 -11.00 -22.72
N ASN A 107 -9.18 -9.79 -22.40
CA ASN A 107 -10.21 -9.13 -23.21
C ASN A 107 -9.71 -8.78 -24.61
N ILE A 108 -8.46 -8.32 -24.75
CA ILE A 108 -7.86 -8.06 -26.07
C ILE A 108 -7.71 -9.36 -26.86
N ALA A 109 -7.24 -10.44 -26.24
CA ALA A 109 -7.12 -11.73 -26.92
C ALA A 109 -8.48 -12.26 -27.40
N SER A 110 -9.54 -12.10 -26.59
CA SER A 110 -10.89 -12.47 -27.03
C SER A 110 -11.43 -11.58 -28.16
N GLU A 111 -11.09 -10.28 -28.18
CA GLU A 111 -11.45 -9.38 -29.28
C GLU A 111 -10.69 -9.73 -30.59
N GLU A 112 -9.42 -10.12 -30.48
CA GLU A 112 -8.61 -10.60 -31.62
C GLU A 112 -9.14 -11.93 -32.19
N ASP A 113 -9.54 -12.88 -31.32
CA ASP A 113 -10.16 -14.16 -31.72
C ASP A 113 -11.55 -13.96 -32.38
N GLU A 114 -12.31 -12.94 -31.97
CA GLU A 114 -13.59 -12.57 -32.59
C GLU A 114 -13.39 -11.90 -33.97
N GLU A 115 -12.42 -10.99 -34.10
CA GLU A 115 -12.07 -10.38 -35.39
C GLU A 115 -11.55 -11.39 -36.41
N GLU A 116 -10.79 -12.40 -35.97
CA GLU A 116 -10.27 -13.44 -36.85
C GLU A 116 -11.39 -14.39 -37.32
N ASN A 117 -12.34 -14.75 -36.45
CA ASN A 117 -13.54 -15.51 -36.84
C ASN A 117 -14.47 -14.73 -37.79
N MET A 118 -14.59 -13.41 -37.63
CA MET A 118 -15.44 -12.58 -38.51
C MET A 118 -14.83 -12.36 -39.91
N LYS A 119 -13.51 -12.54 -40.07
CA LYS A 119 -12.80 -12.46 -41.36
C LYS A 119 -12.84 -13.77 -42.17
N ILE A 120 -13.29 -14.89 -41.59
CA ILE A 120 -13.28 -16.22 -42.23
C ILE A 120 -14.58 -16.52 -43.02
N ASN A 121 -15.65 -15.74 -42.88
CA ASN A 121 -16.88 -15.89 -43.70
C ASN A 121 -17.12 -14.70 -44.65
N PRO A 122 -16.53 -14.67 -45.86
CA PRO A 122 -17.04 -13.82 -46.92
C PRO A 122 -17.95 -14.51 -47.94
N ASP A 123 -17.98 -15.85 -48.09
CA ASP A 123 -18.74 -16.47 -49.21
C ASP A 123 -19.57 -17.69 -48.79
N THR A 124 -20.86 -17.44 -48.51
CA THR A 124 -21.93 -18.42 -48.73
C THR A 124 -23.08 -17.74 -49.46
N GLU A 125 -22.92 -17.52 -50.76
CA GLU A 125 -24.00 -17.39 -51.74
C GLU A 125 -23.57 -18.28 -52.93
N GLU A 126 -24.11 -19.51 -52.97
CA GLU A 126 -25.16 -19.90 -53.93
C GLU A 126 -24.71 -19.75 -55.39
N ASP A 127 -24.14 -20.81 -55.95
CA ASP A 127 -24.35 -21.14 -57.35
C ASP A 127 -24.64 -22.64 -57.43
N GLY A 128 -25.92 -22.96 -57.56
CA GLY A 128 -26.39 -24.27 -57.95
C GLY A 128 -26.42 -24.38 -59.46
N GLU A 129 -25.83 -25.46 -59.99
CA GLU A 129 -26.20 -26.15 -61.22
C GLU A 129 -25.89 -27.65 -61.07
#